data_AF-A0A7V7QL98-F1
#
_entry.id   AF-A0A7V7QL98-F1
#
_cell.length_a   1.000
_cell.length_b   1.000
_cell.length_c   1.000
_cell.angle_alpha   90.00
_cell.angle_beta   90.00
_cell.angle_gamma   90.00
#
_symmetry.space_group_name_H-M   'P 1'
#
loop_
_entity.id
_entity.type
_entity.pdbx_description
1 polymer ?
#
loop_
_entity_poly.entity_id
_entity_poly.type
_entity_poly.pdbx_seq_one_letter_code
_entity_poly.pdbx_strand_id
1 'polypeptide(L)'
;MCPVCNCKKLFEPPYDSEGYGSDEICPCCGFQFGCDDYPDKMESQRMWREEWIKKGCIWFSKGRPAPHQWNAKEQLNKKND
;
A
#
# COMPACT_ATOMS: atom_id res chain seq x y z
N MET A 1 -3.37 0.07 7.95
CA MET A 1 -3.83 0.31 6.56
C MET A 1 -2.64 0.76 5.75
N CYS A 2 -2.44 0.25 4.52
CA CYS A 2 -1.34 0.72 3.67
C CYS A 2 -1.48 2.22 3.36
N PRO A 3 -0.46 3.06 3.65
CA PRO A 3 -0.53 4.52 3.43
C PRO A 3 -0.53 4.91 1.94
N VAL A 4 -0.04 4.03 1.07
CA VAL A 4 0.03 4.27 -0.37
C VAL A 4 -1.33 4.08 -1.04
N CYS A 5 -2.00 2.97 -0.79
CA CYS A 5 -3.20 2.57 -1.54
C CYS A 5 -4.46 2.36 -0.69
N ASN A 6 -4.40 2.56 0.63
CA ASN A 6 -5.48 2.30 1.59
C ASN A 6 -5.90 0.82 1.73
N CYS A 7 -5.08 -0.13 1.25
CA CYS A 7 -5.37 -1.56 1.45
C CYS A 7 -5.38 -1.91 2.95
N LYS A 8 -6.46 -2.55 3.42
CA LYS A 8 -6.61 -3.05 4.81
C LYS A 8 -6.21 -4.52 4.95
N LYS A 9 -5.87 -5.20 3.86
CA LYS A 9 -5.50 -6.63 3.86
C LYS A 9 -3.98 -6.82 4.06
N LEU A 10 -3.42 -6.19 5.09
CA LEU A 10 -2.04 -6.42 5.52
C LEU A 10 -2.05 -7.50 6.62
N PHE A 11 -0.97 -8.27 6.73
CA PHE A 11 -0.79 -9.19 7.85
C PHE A 11 -0.42 -8.43 9.13
N GLU A 12 0.36 -7.37 8.99
CA GLU A 12 0.81 -6.52 10.09
C GLU A 12 0.50 -5.04 9.81
N PRO A 13 0.45 -4.17 10.83
CA PRO A 13 0.52 -2.73 10.61
C PRO A 13 1.72 -2.38 9.73
N PRO A 14 1.62 -1.43 8.78
CA PRO A 14 2.76 -1.05 7.94
C PRO A 14 3.98 -0.58 8.73
N TYR A 15 3.72 0.04 9.88
CA TYR A 15 4.72 0.54 10.81
C TYR A 15 4.30 0.25 12.24
N ASP A 16 5.28 -0.01 13.11
CA ASP A 16 5.07 -0.14 14.56
C ASP A 16 4.94 1.23 15.26
N SER A 17 4.90 1.23 16.59
CA SER A 17 4.79 2.45 17.41
C SER A 17 6.02 3.35 17.36
N GLU A 18 7.19 2.80 17.01
CA GLU A 18 8.44 3.55 16.87
C GLU A 18 8.65 4.03 15.41
N GLY A 19 7.82 3.55 14.49
CA GLY A 19 7.83 3.92 13.08
C GLY A 19 8.69 3.00 12.21
N TYR A 20 9.15 1.85 12.72
CA TYR A 20 9.86 0.87 11.90
C TYR A 20 8.89 0.13 10.97
N GLY A 21 9.32 -0.11 9.74
CA GLY A 21 8.52 -0.83 8.74
C GLY A 21 8.34 -2.30 9.11
N SER A 22 7.21 -2.89 8.73
CA SER A 22 6.92 -4.31 8.99
C SER A 22 7.59 -5.29 8.04
N ASP A 23 8.41 -4.82 7.10
CA ASP A 23 8.97 -5.60 5.98
C ASP A 23 7.93 -6.25 5.04
N GLU A 24 6.63 -6.12 5.33
CA GLU A 24 5.56 -6.64 4.50
C GLU A 24 5.49 -5.87 3.17
N ILE A 25 5.34 -6.62 2.08
CA ILE A 25 4.99 -6.06 0.77
C ILE A 25 3.47 -5.95 0.68
N CYS A 26 2.95 -4.74 0.49
CA CYS A 26 1.52 -4.53 0.30
C CYS A 26 1.02 -5.36 -0.90
N PRO A 27 0.04 -6.27 -0.72
CA PRO A 27 -0.40 -7.15 -1.81
C PRO A 27 -1.11 -6.38 -2.92
N CYS A 28 -1.62 -5.18 -2.62
CA CYS A 28 -2.35 -4.34 -3.56
C CYS A 28 -1.40 -3.49 -4.42
N CYS A 29 -0.57 -2.63 -3.81
CA CYS A 29 0.26 -1.68 -4.54
C CYS A 29 1.73 -2.06 -4.69
N GLY A 30 2.18 -3.11 -4.00
CA GLY A 30 3.56 -3.61 -4.09
C GLY A 30 4.61 -2.85 -3.28
N PHE A 31 4.23 -1.80 -2.53
CA PHE A 31 5.16 -1.07 -1.66
C PHE A 31 5.61 -1.96 -0.48
N GLN A 32 6.92 -2.03 -0.24
CA GLN A 32 7.54 -2.71 0.91
C GLN A 32 7.85 -1.70 2.01
N PHE A 33 7.24 -1.88 3.18
CA PHE A 33 7.45 -0.99 4.32
C PHE A 33 8.83 -1.25 4.96
N GLY A 34 9.59 -0.20 5.24
CA GLY A 34 10.98 -0.30 5.76
C GLY A 34 12.06 -0.42 4.67
N CYS A 35 11.67 -0.61 3.41
CA CYS A 35 12.59 -0.68 2.26
C CYS A 35 12.30 0.41 1.22
N ASP A 36 11.08 0.47 0.69
CA ASP A 36 10.71 1.44 -0.35
C ASP A 36 10.45 2.86 0.23
N ASP A 37 10.43 2.99 1.55
CA ASP A 37 10.23 4.25 2.28
C ASP A 37 11.53 4.99 2.61
N TYR A 38 12.68 4.52 2.12
CA TYR A 38 13.96 5.20 2.24
C TYR A 38 14.27 6.05 0.98
N PRO A 39 14.92 7.22 1.09
CA PRO A 39 15.34 7.89 2.32
C PRO A 39 14.25 8.75 2.98
N ASP A 40 13.21 9.13 2.24
CA ASP A 40 12.09 9.93 2.75
C ASP A 40 10.79 9.15 2.63
N LYS A 41 10.27 8.75 3.80
CA LYS A 41 9.07 7.94 3.91
C LYS A 41 7.83 8.59 3.29
N MET A 42 7.63 9.88 3.50
CA MET A 42 6.43 10.56 3.02
C MET A 42 6.48 10.74 1.50
N GLU A 43 7.63 11.17 0.99
CA GLU A 43 7.83 11.38 -0.44
C GLU A 43 7.78 10.06 -1.23
N SER A 44 8.45 9.01 -0.75
CA SER A 44 8.40 7.69 -1.37
C SER A 44 6.97 7.15 -1.45
N GLN A 45 6.19 7.27 -0.38
CA GLN A 45 4.78 6.84 -0.39
C GLN A 45 3.92 7.63 -1.37
N ARG A 46 4.14 8.95 -1.47
CA ARG A 46 3.44 9.83 -2.41
C ARG A 46 3.76 9.45 -3.85
N MET A 47 5.04 9.35 -4.19
CA MET A 47 5.50 9.00 -5.53
C MET A 47 5.01 7.61 -5.95
N TRP A 48 5.07 6.63 -5.04
CA TRP A 48 4.59 5.28 -5.34
C TRP A 48 3.09 5.26 -5.60
N ARG A 49 2.31 6.03 -4.84
CA ARG A 49 0.86 6.16 -5.05
C ARG A 49 0.57 6.74 -6.42
N GLU A 50 1.27 7.80 -6.81
CA GLU A 50 1.11 8.45 -8.13
C GLU A 50 1.44 7.48 -9.27
N GLU A 51 2.56 6.78 -9.19
CA GLU A 51 2.97 5.81 -10.22
C GLU A 51 2.04 4.59 -10.27
N TRP A 52 1.58 4.10 -9.13
CA TRP A 52 0.59 3.02 -9.07
C TRP A 52 -0.75 3.44 -9.70
N ILE A 53 -1.22 4.66 -9.43
CA ILE A 53 -2.43 5.22 -10.05
C ILE A 53 -2.24 5.37 -11.56
N LYS A 54 -1.12 5.94 -12.00
CA LYS A 54 -0.78 6.13 -13.41
C LYS A 54 -0.72 4.81 -14.19
N LYS A 55 -0.28 3.74 -13.54
CA LYS A 55 -0.25 2.37 -14.09
C LYS A 55 -1.62 1.67 -14.07
N GLY A 56 -2.68 2.35 -13.66
CA GLY A 56 -4.04 1.80 -13.66
C GLY A 56 -4.41 1.04 -12.40
N CYS A 57 -3.72 1.30 -11.28
CA CYS A 57 -3.99 0.68 -9.98
C CYS A 57 -3.94 -0.86 -10.04
N ILE A 58 -2.93 -1.42 -10.70
CA ILE A 58 -2.81 -2.88 -10.87
C ILE A 58 -2.60 -3.54 -9.50
N TRP A 59 -3.36 -4.60 -9.23
CA TRP A 59 -3.14 -5.42 -8.05
C TRP A 59 -1.82 -6.19 -8.18
N PHE A 60 -0.88 -5.93 -7.27
CA PHE A 60 0.50 -6.41 -7.36
C PHE A 60 0.63 -7.92 -7.14
N SER A 61 0.02 -8.46 -6.07
CA SER A 61 0.31 -9.82 -5.64
C SER A 61 -0.40 -10.89 -6.47
N LYS A 62 0.37 -11.87 -6.95
CA LYS A 62 -0.14 -13.09 -7.58
C LYS A 62 -0.54 -14.16 -6.57
N GLY A 63 0.13 -14.22 -5.41
CA GLY A 63 -0.14 -15.19 -4.35
C GLY A 63 -1.24 -14.78 -3.37
N ARG A 64 -1.55 -13.48 -3.28
CA ARG A 64 -2.64 -12.92 -2.50
C ARG A 64 -3.56 -12.15 -3.44
N PRO A 65 -4.49 -12.82 -4.16
CA PRO A 65 -5.27 -12.18 -5.22
C PRO A 65 -6.18 -11.07 -4.69
N ALA A 66 -6.54 -10.16 -5.58
CA ALA A 66 -7.53 -9.13 -5.30
C ALA A 66 -8.85 -9.74 -4.83
N PRO A 67 -9.60 -9.06 -3.94
CA PRO A 67 -10.99 -9.42 -3.67
C PRO A 67 -11.81 -9.53 -4.96
N HIS A 68 -12.85 -10.37 -4.94
CA HIS A 68 -13.83 -10.38 -6.02
C HIS A 68 -14.43 -8.98 -6.21
N GLN A 69 -14.56 -8.55 -7.47
CA GLN A 69 -15.07 -7.21 -7.84
C GLN A 69 -14.30 -6.04 -7.19
N TRP A 70 -13.03 -6.23 -6.87
CA TRP A 70 -12.21 -5.16 -6.28
C TRP A 70 -12.15 -3.91 -7.16
N ASN A 71 -12.31 -2.75 -6.53
CA ASN A 71 -12.28 -1.44 -7.16
C ASN A 71 -11.28 -0.51 -6.45
N ALA A 72 -10.29 -0.03 -7.19
CA ALA A 72 -9.25 0.86 -6.66
C ALA A 72 -9.80 2.21 -6.18
N LYS A 73 -10.79 2.78 -6.88
CA LYS A 73 -11.39 4.08 -6.51
C LYS A 73 -12.12 3.98 -5.17
N GLU A 74 -12.87 2.90 -4.97
CA GLU A 74 -13.52 2.63 -3.68
C GLU A 74 -12.49 2.44 -2.56
N GLN A 75 -11.39 1.73 -2.83
CA GLN A 75 -10.32 1.56 -1.85
C GLN A 75 -9.71 2.91 -1.45
N LEU A 76 -9.41 3.77 -2.41
CA LEU A 76 -8.83 5.09 -2.19
C LEU A 76 -9.79 6.06 -1.47
N ASN A 77 -11.10 5.91 -1.67
CA ASN A 77 -12.12 6.77 -1.06
C ASN A 77 -12.49 6.39 0.37
N LYS A 78 -12.07 5.22 0.87
CA LYS A 78 -12.29 4.85 2.28
C LYS A 78 -11.47 5.76 3.18
N LYS A 79 -12.15 6.71 3.83
CA LYS A 79 -11.57 7.54 4.90
C LYS A 79 -11.31 6.66 6.14
N ASN A 80 -10.39 7.13 6.99
CA ASN A 80 -10.11 6.53 8.28
C ASN A 80 -11.34 6.76 9.17
N ASP A 81 -12.23 5.77 9.25
CA ASP A 81 -13.19 5.64 10.35
C ASP A 81 -12.47 5.11 11.60
#